data_AF-A0A0R1KB88-F1
#
_entry.id   AF-A0A0R1KB88-F1
#
_cell.length_a   1.000
_cell.length_b   1.000
_cell.length_c   1.000
_cell.angle_alpha   90.00
_cell.angle_beta   90.00
_cell.angle_gamma   90.00
#
_symmetry.space_group_name_H-M   'P 1'
#
loop_
_entity.id
_entity.type
_entity.pdbx_description
1 polymer ?
#
loop_
_entity_poly.entity_id
_entity_poly.type
_entity_poly.pdbx_seq_one_letter_code
_entity_poly.pdbx_strand_id
1 'polypeptide(L)'
;MTYIGTIGIRIERWIIIKTYYAVKVKRVDGKTLHFKLPRDLQRAMRNHRTESDDWKSILKGALINIEMAPHRTNLQPPISVAKVKSVFIVDKNFMSTRSQFVSKDNWEGDISTRQLYSYLRHDYPLLNRLEIKNDIKYWKTGKKNHLIWLLTLIRTRMYYRKIKKARRK
;
A
#
# COMPACT_ATOMS: atom_id res chain seq x y z
N MET A 1 -58.11 -29.40 -15.56
CA MET A 1 -57.23 -30.38 -14.88
C MET A 1 -56.11 -30.71 -15.84
N THR A 2 -54.82 -30.44 -15.63
CA THR A 2 -54.05 -30.06 -14.44
C THR A 2 -52.70 -29.51 -14.95
N TYR A 3 -52.14 -28.47 -14.30
CA TYR A 3 -50.76 -27.99 -14.45
C TYR A 3 -49.75 -29.16 -14.14
N ILE A 4 -48.45 -29.19 -14.43
CA ILE A 4 -47.36 -28.34 -13.89
C ILE A 4 -46.02 -28.78 -14.56
N GLY A 5 -45.14 -27.82 -14.88
CA GLY A 5 -43.68 -27.86 -14.62
C GLY A 5 -42.80 -28.69 -15.57
N THR A 6 -41.72 -28.17 -16.14
CA THR A 6 -40.63 -27.51 -15.41
C THR A 6 -39.82 -26.64 -16.37
N ILE A 7 -39.91 -25.31 -16.26
CA ILE A 7 -38.97 -24.40 -16.92
C ILE A 7 -37.68 -24.48 -16.09
N GLY A 8 -36.69 -25.20 -16.61
CA GLY A 8 -35.36 -25.26 -16.04
C GLY A 8 -34.72 -23.87 -16.08
N ILE A 9 -34.86 -23.10 -15.01
CA ILE A 9 -34.15 -21.84 -14.83
C ILE A 9 -32.67 -22.20 -14.61
N ARG A 10 -31.88 -22.11 -15.68
CA ARG A 10 -30.42 -22.16 -15.60
C ARG A 10 -29.95 -20.87 -14.95
N ILE A 11 -29.72 -20.91 -13.64
CA ILE A 11 -29.14 -19.80 -12.89
C ILE A 11 -27.67 -19.70 -13.33
N GLU A 12 -27.40 -18.86 -14.33
CA GLU A 12 -26.04 -18.49 -14.69
C GLU A 12 -25.42 -17.78 -13.50
N ARG A 13 -24.49 -18.48 -12.84
CA ARG A 13 -23.76 -17.97 -11.69
C ARG A 13 -22.79 -16.90 -12.20
N TRP A 14 -23.25 -15.65 -12.24
CA TRP A 14 -22.42 -14.50 -12.54
C TRP A 14 -21.25 -14.44 -11.56
N ILE A 15 -20.05 -14.75 -12.04
CA ILE A 15 -18.82 -14.51 -11.29
C ILE A 15 -18.64 -12.98 -11.29
N ILE A 16 -19.07 -12.33 -10.20
CA ILE A 16 -18.78 -10.91 -9.99
C ILE A 16 -17.27 -10.79 -9.78
N ILE A 17 -16.55 -10.44 -10.84
CA ILE A 17 -15.12 -10.15 -10.76
C ILE A 17 -14.96 -8.85 -9.96
N LYS A 18 -14.52 -8.98 -8.72
CA LYS A 18 -14.34 -7.83 -7.83
C LYS A 18 -13.04 -7.11 -8.19
N THR A 19 -13.19 -5.94 -8.83
CA THR A 19 -12.06 -5.09 -9.18
C THR A 19 -11.64 -4.18 -8.04
N TYR A 20 -10.34 -3.93 -7.92
CA TYR A 20 -9.72 -3.06 -6.92
C TYR A 20 -8.79 -2.05 -7.58
N TYR A 21 -8.77 -0.83 -7.07
CA TYR A 21 -7.71 0.13 -7.34
C TYR A 21 -6.44 -0.28 -6.60
N ALA A 22 -5.34 -0.32 -7.35
CA ALA A 22 -4.02 -0.71 -6.88
C ALA A 22 -2.98 0.31 -7.32
N VAL A 23 -1.87 0.36 -6.59
CA VAL A 23 -0.74 1.25 -6.84
C VAL A 23 0.54 0.46 -7.04
N LYS A 24 1.33 0.93 -8.00
CA LYS A 24 2.71 0.49 -8.22
C LYS A 24 3.59 1.47 -7.51
N VAL A 25 4.38 1.01 -6.55
CA VAL A 25 5.20 1.88 -5.70
C VAL A 25 6.67 1.53 -5.85
N LYS A 26 7.54 2.53 -5.90
CA LYS A 26 8.99 2.40 -5.90
C LYS A 26 9.52 2.68 -4.50
N ARG A 27 10.30 1.76 -3.96
CA ARG A 27 10.99 1.89 -2.68
C ARG A 27 12.32 2.61 -2.82
N VAL A 28 12.91 2.98 -1.70
CA VAL A 28 14.24 3.61 -1.62
C VAL A 28 15.38 2.74 -2.17
N ASP A 29 15.17 1.42 -2.21
CA ASP A 29 16.11 0.45 -2.80
C ASP A 29 15.91 0.26 -4.32
N GLY A 30 14.99 1.01 -4.91
CA GLY A 30 14.65 0.92 -6.34
C GLY A 30 13.68 -0.21 -6.68
N LYS A 31 13.38 -1.13 -5.76
CA LYS A 31 12.42 -2.20 -6.01
C LYS A 31 11.03 -1.63 -6.17
N THR A 32 10.27 -2.27 -7.06
CA THR A 32 8.89 -1.89 -7.33
C THR A 32 7.95 -2.96 -6.84
N LEU A 33 6.88 -2.55 -6.16
CA LEU A 33 5.90 -3.43 -5.54
C LEU A 33 4.49 -2.99 -5.92
N HIS A 34 3.54 -3.92 -5.84
CA HIS A 34 2.13 -3.68 -6.08
C HIS A 34 1.35 -3.82 -4.78
N PHE A 35 0.50 -2.83 -4.51
CA PHE A 35 -0.37 -2.83 -3.34
C PHE A 35 -1.78 -2.43 -3.72
N LYS A 36 -2.75 -2.96 -2.98
CA LYS A 36 -4.14 -2.56 -3.07
C LYS A 36 -4.35 -1.29 -2.23
N LEU A 37 -5.14 -0.34 -2.72
CA LEU A 37 -5.53 0.81 -1.89
C LEU A 37 -6.52 0.38 -0.79
N PRO A 38 -6.48 1.00 0.41
CA PRO A 38 -7.45 0.75 1.49
C PRO A 38 -8.87 1.13 1.05
N ARG A 39 -9.88 0.60 1.75
CA ARG A 39 -11.31 0.77 1.39
C ARG A 39 -11.72 2.24 1.21
N ASP A 40 -11.20 3.12 2.04
CA ASP A 40 -11.51 4.56 1.98
C ASP A 40 -11.04 5.16 0.65
N LEU A 41 -9.82 4.80 0.24
CA LEU A 41 -9.26 5.23 -1.04
C LEU A 41 -9.94 4.52 -2.22
N GLN A 42 -10.40 3.28 -2.08
CA GLN A 42 -11.19 2.62 -3.14
C GLN A 42 -12.44 3.44 -3.49
N ARG A 43 -13.12 4.01 -2.47
CA ARG A 43 -14.29 4.86 -2.65
C ARG A 43 -13.90 6.19 -3.29
N ALA A 44 -12.86 6.86 -2.80
CA ALA A 44 -12.39 8.12 -3.36
C ALA A 44 -11.97 7.98 -4.83
N MET A 45 -11.23 6.93 -5.18
CA MET A 45 -10.83 6.65 -6.57
C MET A 45 -12.03 6.36 -7.47
N ARG A 46 -13.08 5.73 -6.96
CA ARG A 46 -14.31 5.47 -7.72
C ARG A 46 -15.03 6.76 -8.08
N ASN A 47 -15.20 7.66 -7.11
CA ASN A 47 -15.82 8.96 -7.33
C ASN A 47 -15.00 9.81 -8.31
N HIS A 48 -13.68 9.83 -8.14
CA HIS A 48 -12.83 10.63 -9.00
C HIS A 48 -12.77 10.10 -10.44
N ARG A 49 -12.86 8.78 -10.63
CA ARG A 49 -12.96 8.17 -11.96
C ARG A 49 -14.26 8.53 -12.68
N THR A 50 -15.37 8.72 -11.96
CA THR A 50 -16.63 9.15 -12.59
C THR A 50 -16.62 10.63 -12.97
N GLU A 51 -15.76 11.43 -12.34
CA GLU A 51 -15.69 12.89 -12.53
C GLU A 51 -14.57 13.31 -13.49
N SER A 52 -13.53 12.49 -13.68
CA SER A 52 -12.36 12.85 -14.49
C SER A 52 -11.66 11.64 -15.12
N ASP A 53 -11.22 11.81 -16.38
CA ASP A 53 -10.42 10.82 -17.10
C ASP A 53 -8.97 10.71 -16.59
N ASP A 54 -8.47 11.74 -15.89
CA ASP A 54 -7.10 11.77 -15.35
C ASP A 54 -6.97 11.15 -13.95
N TRP A 55 -7.95 10.35 -13.53
CA TRP A 55 -7.96 9.72 -12.20
C TRP A 55 -6.71 8.90 -11.87
N LYS A 56 -5.92 8.47 -12.86
CA LYS A 56 -4.66 7.73 -12.68
C LYS A 56 -3.50 8.62 -12.19
N SER A 57 -3.57 9.93 -12.40
CA SER A 57 -2.51 10.87 -12.03
C SER A 57 -2.59 11.29 -10.56
N ILE A 58 -3.76 11.22 -9.93
CA ILE A 58 -4.03 11.79 -8.60
C ILE A 58 -3.06 11.32 -7.50
N LEU A 59 -2.63 10.06 -7.54
CA LEU A 59 -1.64 9.53 -6.59
C LEU A 59 -0.23 9.45 -7.18
N LYS A 60 -0.02 9.80 -8.44
CA LYS A 60 1.29 9.67 -9.09
C LYS A 60 2.30 10.58 -8.41
N GLY A 61 3.40 10.00 -7.93
CA GLY A 61 4.44 10.73 -7.20
C GLY A 61 4.17 10.91 -5.71
N ALA A 62 3.00 10.51 -5.20
CA ALA A 62 2.71 10.56 -3.77
C ALA A 62 3.64 9.63 -2.96
N LEU A 63 3.95 10.01 -1.72
CA LEU A 63 4.61 9.13 -0.75
C LEU A 63 3.57 8.39 0.07
N ILE A 64 3.77 7.08 0.27
CA ILE A 64 2.84 6.21 1.00
C ILE A 64 3.58 5.26 1.93
N ASN A 65 3.01 5.02 3.11
CA ASN A 65 3.47 3.98 4.00
C ASN A 65 3.07 2.60 3.50
N ILE A 66 4.06 1.73 3.34
CA ILE A 66 3.86 0.34 2.96
C ILE A 66 4.36 -0.60 4.04
N GLU A 67 3.60 -1.67 4.28
CA GLU A 67 4.06 -2.77 5.11
C GLU A 67 5.00 -3.65 4.28
N MET A 68 6.17 -3.96 4.84
CA MET A 68 7.18 -4.81 4.19
C MET A 68 6.86 -6.30 4.28
N ALA A 69 5.88 -6.65 5.11
CA ALA A 69 5.38 -8.00 5.30
C ALA A 69 3.92 -7.94 5.79
N PRO A 70 3.13 -9.02 5.66
CA PRO A 70 1.74 -9.04 6.09
C PRO A 70 1.60 -8.83 7.60
N HIS A 71 0.71 -7.95 8.02
CA HIS A 71 0.38 -7.75 9.42
C HIS A 71 -0.13 -9.04 10.09
N ARG A 72 0.36 -9.32 11.31
CA ARG A 72 -0.15 -10.35 12.21
C ARG A 72 -0.46 -9.70 13.55
N THR A 73 -1.52 -10.14 14.22
CA THR A 73 -2.11 -9.52 15.41
C THR A 73 -1.11 -9.19 16.52
N ASN A 74 -0.04 -9.99 16.66
CA ASN A 74 0.95 -9.83 17.72
C ASN A 74 2.30 -9.27 17.24
N LEU A 75 2.45 -8.94 15.95
CA LEU A 75 3.73 -8.49 15.40
C LEU A 75 3.54 -7.50 14.26
N GLN A 76 3.86 -6.23 14.52
CA GLN A 76 3.84 -5.21 13.49
C GLN A 76 5.01 -5.40 12.50
N PRO A 77 4.74 -5.41 11.18
CA PRO A 77 5.79 -5.54 10.18
C PRO A 77 6.68 -4.28 10.14
N PRO A 78 7.89 -4.37 9.56
CA PRO A 78 8.64 -3.20 9.16
C PRO A 78 7.82 -2.35 8.18
N ILE A 79 7.95 -1.03 8.29
CA ILE A 79 7.19 -0.06 7.49
C ILE A 79 8.17 0.85 6.76
N SER A 80 7.99 0.94 5.45
CA SER A 80 8.80 1.76 4.56
C SER A 80 7.93 2.83 3.88
N VAL A 81 8.54 3.96 3.53
CA VAL A 81 7.89 5.00 2.73
C VAL A 81 8.28 4.80 1.26
N ALA A 82 7.29 4.53 0.42
CA ALA A 82 7.48 4.31 -1.01
C ALA A 82 6.82 5.42 -1.84
N LYS A 83 7.37 5.69 -3.02
CA LYS A 83 6.81 6.64 -3.97
C LYS A 83 5.90 5.93 -4.97
N VAL A 84 4.67 6.40 -5.12
CA VAL A 84 3.72 5.89 -6.11
C VAL A 84 4.21 6.24 -7.51
N LYS A 85 4.29 5.23 -8.38
CA LYS A 85 4.68 5.33 -9.79
C LYS A 85 3.49 5.38 -10.72
N SER A 86 2.45 4.59 -10.42
CA SER A 86 1.21 4.54 -11.22
C SER A 86 0.07 3.94 -10.41
N VAL A 87 -1.16 4.29 -10.80
CA VAL A 87 -2.41 3.71 -10.30
C VAL A 87 -3.05 2.86 -11.40
N PHE A 88 -3.62 1.72 -11.04
CA PHE A 88 -4.23 0.78 -11.98
C PHE A 88 -5.37 -0.01 -11.31
N ILE A 89 -6.18 -0.71 -12.12
CA ILE A 89 -7.26 -1.57 -11.63
C ILE A 89 -6.85 -3.03 -11.81
N VAL A 90 -7.15 -3.85 -10.82
CA VAL A 90 -6.91 -5.30 -10.86
C VAL A 90 -8.09 -6.08 -10.32
N ASP A 91 -8.24 -7.30 -10.80
CA ASP A 91 -9.13 -8.34 -10.27
C ASP A 91 -8.49 -9.16 -9.12
N LYS A 92 -7.16 -9.03 -8.94
CA LYS A 92 -6.41 -9.75 -7.91
C LYS A 92 -6.34 -9.00 -6.58
N ASN A 93 -6.42 -9.75 -5.48
CA ASN A 93 -6.24 -9.21 -4.13
C ASN A 93 -4.74 -9.07 -3.78
N PHE A 94 -4.22 -7.85 -3.76
CA PHE A 94 -2.90 -7.53 -3.21
C PHE A 94 -2.97 -7.17 -1.71
N MET A 95 -1.80 -7.15 -1.07
CA MET A 95 -1.65 -6.57 0.27
C MET A 95 -2.06 -5.10 0.23
N SER A 96 -2.84 -4.67 1.23
CA SER A 96 -3.29 -3.28 1.31
C SER A 96 -2.16 -2.35 1.73
N THR A 97 -2.12 -1.14 1.19
CA THR A 97 -1.35 -0.04 1.78
C THR A 97 -2.05 0.48 3.05
N ARG A 98 -1.32 1.25 3.86
CA ARG A 98 -1.92 2.05 4.93
C ARG A 98 -2.59 3.30 4.34
N SER A 99 -3.55 3.89 5.05
CA SER A 99 -4.26 5.10 4.61
C SER A 99 -3.43 6.39 4.73
N GLN A 100 -2.16 6.34 5.15
CA GLN A 100 -1.30 7.52 5.21
C GLN A 100 -0.58 7.74 3.87
N PHE A 101 -0.94 8.81 3.18
CA PHE A 101 -0.33 9.22 1.92
C PHE A 101 -0.10 10.73 1.91
N VAL A 102 0.95 11.18 1.22
CA VAL A 102 1.24 12.61 1.00
C VAL A 102 1.41 12.83 -0.48
N SER A 103 0.61 13.74 -1.05
CA SER A 103 0.65 14.08 -2.48
C SER A 103 2.03 14.62 -2.88
N LYS A 104 2.34 14.49 -4.18
CA LYS A 104 3.62 14.93 -4.73
C LYS A 104 3.92 16.38 -4.39
N ASP A 105 2.96 17.26 -4.65
CA ASP A 105 3.12 18.70 -4.48
C ASP A 105 3.36 19.07 -3.01
N ASN A 106 2.72 18.36 -2.09
CA ASN A 106 2.88 18.57 -0.65
C ASN A 106 4.28 18.18 -0.17
N TRP A 107 4.80 17.02 -0.57
CA TRP A 107 6.10 16.58 -0.09
C TRP A 107 7.28 17.15 -0.89
N GLU A 108 7.10 17.56 -2.14
CA GLU A 108 8.13 18.28 -2.91
C GLU A 108 8.17 19.77 -2.58
N GLY A 109 7.02 20.37 -2.23
CA GLY A 109 6.91 21.76 -1.81
C GLY A 109 7.33 22.03 -0.36
N ASP A 110 6.66 23.01 0.26
CA ASP A 110 7.12 23.69 1.47
C ASP A 110 6.94 22.91 2.78
N ILE A 111 6.31 21.72 2.73
CA ILE A 111 6.19 20.91 3.94
C ILE A 111 7.59 20.50 4.41
N SER A 112 7.89 20.89 5.64
CA SER A 112 9.15 20.56 6.29
C SER A 112 9.28 19.05 6.48
N THR A 113 10.52 18.55 6.48
CA THR A 113 10.83 17.14 6.79
C THR A 113 10.22 16.70 8.12
N ARG A 114 10.09 17.62 9.10
CA ARG A 114 9.50 17.35 10.41
C ARG A 114 7.99 17.12 10.32
N GLN A 115 7.26 17.95 9.58
CA GLN A 115 5.81 17.79 9.37
C GLN A 115 5.51 16.52 8.59
N LEU A 116 6.24 16.27 7.50
CA LEU A 116 6.12 15.05 6.71
C LEU A 116 6.36 13.80 7.56
N TYR A 117 7.39 13.84 8.40
CA TYR A 117 7.66 12.77 9.36
C TYR A 117 6.55 12.63 10.39
N SER A 118 6.05 13.73 10.97
CA SER A 118 4.97 13.68 11.95
C SER A 118 3.72 13.01 11.38
N TYR A 119 3.38 13.29 10.12
CA TYR A 119 2.26 12.70 9.42
C TYR A 119 2.47 11.20 9.11
N LEU A 120 3.64 10.82 8.58
CA LEU A 120 3.91 9.44 8.17
C LEU A 120 4.26 8.50 9.33
N ARG A 121 4.80 9.01 10.42
CA ARG A 121 5.31 8.20 11.53
C ARG A 121 4.22 7.47 12.31
N HIS A 122 3.01 8.02 12.42
CA HIS A 122 1.93 7.48 13.26
C HIS A 122 2.44 7.00 14.65
N ASP A 123 1.71 6.06 15.25
CA ASP A 123 2.04 5.30 16.46
C ASP A 123 2.98 4.12 16.20
N TYR A 124 3.93 4.27 15.28
CA TYR A 124 4.88 3.20 14.99
C TYR A 124 5.98 3.08 16.07
N PRO A 125 6.47 1.87 16.34
CA PRO A 125 7.58 1.62 17.26
C PRO A 125 8.87 2.23 16.72
N LEU A 126 9.82 2.52 17.62
CA LEU A 126 11.05 3.27 17.35
C LEU A 126 11.76 2.85 16.05
N LEU A 127 11.91 1.56 15.81
CA LEU A 127 12.63 1.06 14.63
C LEU A 127 11.91 1.37 13.31
N ASN A 128 10.57 1.34 13.29
CA ASN A 128 9.78 1.77 12.12
C ASN A 128 9.85 3.28 11.94
N ARG A 129 9.89 4.04 13.05
CA ARG A 129 10.06 5.49 12.99
C ARG A 129 11.42 5.88 12.38
N LEU A 130 12.49 5.17 12.73
CA LEU A 130 13.82 5.38 12.15
C LEU A 130 13.85 5.08 10.64
N GLU A 131 13.20 4.01 10.21
CA GLU A 131 13.07 3.65 8.80
C GLU A 131 12.30 4.73 8.02
N ILE A 132 11.15 5.17 8.52
CA ILE A 132 10.36 6.25 7.90
C ILE A 132 11.17 7.54 7.81
N LYS A 133 11.90 7.93 8.88
CA LYS A 133 12.76 9.11 8.86
C LYS A 133 13.85 9.01 7.80
N ASN A 134 14.47 7.83 7.65
CA ASN A 134 15.48 7.59 6.63
C ASN A 134 14.89 7.65 5.22
N ASP A 135 13.72 7.05 5.00
CA ASP A 135 13.09 7.03 3.70
C ASP A 135 12.64 8.43 3.27
N ILE A 136 12.08 9.22 4.19
CA ILE A 136 11.75 10.63 3.92
C ILE A 136 13.01 11.42 3.54
N LYS A 137 14.11 11.23 4.27
CA LYS A 137 15.39 11.89 3.95
C LYS A 137 15.86 11.51 2.54
N TYR A 138 15.75 10.23 2.17
CA TYR A 138 16.08 9.77 0.83
C TYR A 138 15.20 10.45 -0.23
N TRP A 139 13.88 10.52 -0.02
CA TRP A 139 13.00 11.14 -1.01
C TRP A 139 13.23 12.66 -1.15
N LYS A 140 13.53 13.38 -0.07
CA LYS A 140 13.83 14.82 -0.11
C LYS A 140 15.23 15.14 -0.65
N THR A 141 16.24 14.31 -0.38
CA THR A 141 17.66 14.68 -0.63
C THR A 141 18.41 13.74 -1.58
N GLY A 142 17.82 12.60 -1.95
CA GLY A 142 18.49 11.52 -2.69
C GLY A 142 19.49 10.70 -1.86
N LYS A 143 19.81 11.12 -0.63
CA LYS A 143 20.81 10.46 0.22
C LYS A 143 20.18 9.35 1.06
N LYS A 144 20.66 8.11 0.91
CA LYS A 144 20.26 6.96 1.74
C LYS A 144 21.26 6.71 2.87
N ASN A 145 20.78 6.35 4.06
CA ASN A 145 21.62 5.73 5.09
C ASN A 145 21.64 4.21 4.89
N HIS A 146 22.78 3.70 4.41
CA HIS A 146 22.96 2.28 4.12
C HIS A 146 22.80 1.36 5.33
N LEU A 147 23.19 1.82 6.52
CA LEU A 147 23.10 1.03 7.76
C LEU A 147 21.64 0.83 8.17
N ILE A 148 20.85 1.91 8.19
CA ILE A 148 19.41 1.83 8.52
C ILE A 148 18.70 0.92 7.53
N TRP A 149 19.03 1.04 6.25
CA TRP A 149 18.47 0.17 5.22
C TRP A 149 18.82 -1.30 5.41
N LEU A 150 20.09 -1.62 5.72
CA LEU A 150 20.52 -2.99 5.98
C LEU A 150 19.79 -3.57 7.20
N LEU A 151 19.63 -2.78 8.26
CA LEU A 151 18.84 -3.14 9.44
C LEU A 151 17.39 -3.45 9.07
N THR A 152 16.75 -2.63 8.24
CA THR A 152 15.40 -2.88 7.72
C THR A 152 15.30 -4.19 6.94
N LEU A 153 16.27 -4.50 6.09
CA LEU A 153 16.30 -5.78 5.36
C LEU A 153 16.41 -6.97 6.31
N ILE A 154 17.32 -6.90 7.28
CA ILE A 154 17.52 -7.95 8.28
C ILE A 154 16.23 -8.13 9.09
N ARG A 155 15.62 -7.04 9.58
CA ARG A 155 14.34 -7.06 10.31
C ARG A 155 13.22 -7.68 9.49
N THR A 156 13.12 -7.33 8.21
CA THR A 156 12.14 -7.92 7.29
C THR A 156 12.36 -9.42 7.14
N ARG A 157 13.61 -9.86 6.94
CA ARG A 157 13.95 -11.28 6.84
C ARG A 157 13.63 -12.06 8.13
N MET A 158 13.94 -11.48 9.29
CA MET A 158 13.60 -12.06 10.58
C MET A 158 12.08 -12.17 10.78
N TYR A 159 11.32 -11.16 10.36
CA TYR A 159 9.86 -11.17 10.42
C TYR A 159 9.27 -12.32 9.59
N TYR A 160 9.73 -12.50 8.34
CA TYR A 160 9.31 -13.63 7.50
C TYR A 160 9.67 -14.99 8.11
N ARG A 161 10.85 -15.11 8.73
CA ARG A 161 11.23 -16.35 9.46
C ARG A 161 10.27 -16.64 10.61
N LYS A 162 9.90 -15.61 11.40
CA LYS A 162 8.93 -15.75 12.50
C LYS A 162 7.55 -16.18 11.99
N ILE A 163 7.05 -15.57 10.92
CA ILE A 163 5.78 -15.97 10.29
C ILE A 163 5.83 -17.42 9.80
N LYS A 164 6.92 -17.83 9.13
CA LYS A 164 7.06 -19.20 8.63
C LYS A 164 7.08 -20.23 9.76
N LYS A 165 7.75 -19.92 10.88
CA LYS A 165 7.76 -20.77 12.08
C LYS A 165 6.37 -20.87 12.72
N ALA A 166 5.66 -19.75 12.82
CA ALA A 166 4.31 -19.72 13.39
C ALA A 166 3.26 -20.46 12.55
N ARG A 167 3.44 -20.53 11.21
CA ARG A 167 2.57 -21.32 10.31
C ARG A 167 2.79 -22.84 10.37
N ARG A 168 3.92 -23.28 10.93
CA ARG A 168 4.29 -24.70 11.03
C ARG A 168 3.92 -25.32 12.38
N LYS A 169 3.44 -24.49 13.31
CA LYS A 169 2.82 -24.92 14.57
C LYS A 169 1.32 -24.90 14.37
#